data_AF-B0ENV2-F1
#
_entry.id   AF-B0ENV2-F1
#
_cell.length_a   1.000
_cell.length_b   1.000
_cell.length_c   1.000
_cell.angle_alpha   90.00
_cell.angle_beta   90.00
_cell.angle_gamma   90.00
#
_symmetry.space_group_name_H-M   'P 1'
#
loop_
_entity.id
_entity.type
_entity.pdbx_description
1 polymer ?
#
loop_
_entity_poly.entity_id
_entity_poly.type
_entity_poly.pdbx_seq_one_letter_code
_entity_poly.pdbx_strand_id
1 'polypeptide(L)'
;MPNNTFMLLYLSSTVHDDTIQGYTSTNGLFMSSYGSQQHILHPEDLLPFLRKPMLLIIDSDKQNSFIQLSQKHFDVPHLSLFGPIGAWKLNTCPLPHDSIFTKTQGKYLQVFSNKKDSIFNLFLNDSLGAFCRMTDVDQMTPDTKEECSNLLKIFYEKLSNEFFTCPKVPQTIQLFMADPFARMLILRFVFCRLVLLSLKLPGDSDNFDVLLPTSNPQIPSEIYESATCKNIVKDLANVLSNSNWFDFDE
;
A
#
# COMPACT_ATOMS: atom_id res chain seq x y z
N MET A 1 -4.08 -31.38 -7.52
CA MET A 1 -4.16 -29.91 -7.62
C MET A 1 -2.91 -29.47 -8.36
N PRO A 2 -2.98 -28.82 -9.54
CA PRO A 2 -1.78 -28.21 -10.09
C PRO A 2 -1.29 -27.18 -9.07
N ASN A 3 0.00 -27.21 -8.74
CA ASN A 3 0.60 -26.24 -7.83
C ASN A 3 0.39 -24.85 -8.45
N ASN A 4 -0.53 -24.04 -7.90
CA ASN A 4 -0.73 -22.64 -8.25
C ASN A 4 0.51 -21.84 -7.78
N THR A 5 1.61 -22.04 -8.48
CA THR A 5 2.85 -21.31 -8.26
C THR A 5 2.77 -20.01 -9.01
N PHE A 6 3.06 -18.92 -8.31
CA PHE A 6 3.24 -17.61 -8.89
C PHE A 6 4.57 -17.04 -8.44
N MET A 7 5.09 -16.10 -9.20
CA MET A 7 6.26 -15.31 -8.83
C MET A 7 5.78 -14.12 -8.00
N LEU A 8 6.27 -13.97 -6.77
CA LEU A 8 6.18 -12.71 -6.02
C LEU A 8 7.45 -11.91 -6.29
N LEU A 9 7.30 -10.68 -6.76
CA LEU A 9 8.39 -9.72 -6.88
C LEU A 9 8.03 -8.46 -6.12
N TYR A 10 8.78 -8.13 -5.07
CA TYR A 10 8.65 -6.89 -4.32
C TYR A 10 9.81 -5.97 -4.69
N LEU A 11 9.51 -4.82 -5.30
CA LEU A 11 10.48 -3.82 -5.72
C LEU A 11 10.28 -2.55 -4.91
N SER A 12 11.27 -2.18 -4.12
CA SER A 12 11.32 -0.86 -3.48
C SER A 12 12.60 -0.18 -3.89
N SER A 13 12.48 1.08 -4.31
CA SER A 13 13.63 1.90 -4.66
C SER A 13 13.48 3.31 -4.13
N THR A 14 14.61 3.84 -3.67
CA THR A 14 14.76 5.25 -3.31
C THR A 14 15.29 5.99 -4.52
N VAL A 15 14.50 6.89 -5.10
CA VAL A 15 15.08 7.93 -5.94
C VAL A 15 15.69 8.93 -4.96
N HIS A 16 16.98 8.80 -4.68
CA HIS A 16 17.71 10.02 -4.37
C HIS A 16 17.69 10.82 -5.67
N ASP A 17 17.16 12.04 -5.62
CA ASP A 17 17.54 13.10 -6.57
C ASP A 17 19.02 13.44 -6.34
N ASP A 18 19.89 12.44 -6.40
CA ASP A 18 21.29 12.67 -6.68
C ASP A 18 21.30 12.98 -8.17
N THR A 19 21.10 14.26 -8.49
CA THR A 19 21.51 14.90 -9.73
C THR A 19 23.02 14.77 -9.88
N ILE A 20 23.53 13.55 -9.96
CA ILE A 20 24.90 13.25 -10.30
C ILE A 20 24.86 12.90 -11.78
N GLN A 21 25.24 13.90 -12.58
CA GLN A 21 25.49 13.83 -14.04
C GLN A 21 24.29 13.92 -15.01
N GLY A 22 23.23 14.65 -14.68
CA GLY A 22 22.31 15.16 -15.73
C GLY A 22 21.50 14.13 -16.52
N TYR A 23 21.50 12.86 -16.10
CA TYR A 23 20.63 11.82 -16.65
C TYR A 23 19.46 11.59 -15.69
N THR A 24 18.31 12.15 -16.01
CA THR A 24 17.06 11.76 -15.36
C THR A 24 16.57 10.46 -15.99
N SER A 25 16.60 9.34 -15.27
CA SER A 25 15.85 8.16 -15.70
C SER A 25 14.36 8.47 -15.56
N THR A 26 13.71 8.72 -16.70
CA THR A 26 12.29 9.03 -16.73
C THR A 26 11.46 7.76 -16.56
N ASN A 27 11.97 6.60 -17.00
CA ASN A 27 11.20 5.37 -17.20
C ASN A 27 11.85 4.10 -16.58
N GLY A 28 12.10 4.06 -15.27
CA GLY A 28 12.57 2.83 -14.61
C GLY A 28 12.89 2.99 -13.12
N LEU A 29 13.12 1.87 -12.44
CA LEU A 29 13.51 1.85 -11.02
C LEU A 29 15.04 1.84 -10.91
N PHE A 30 15.60 2.83 -10.23
CA PHE A 30 17.02 2.83 -9.87
C PHE A 30 17.31 1.71 -8.88
N MET A 31 18.28 0.84 -9.20
CA MET A 31 18.66 -0.31 -8.38
C MET A 31 19.96 -0.02 -7.62
N SER A 32 20.98 0.44 -8.33
CA SER A 32 22.30 0.76 -7.77
C SER A 32 23.14 1.55 -8.78
N SER A 33 24.26 2.08 -8.31
CA SER A 33 25.31 2.64 -9.16
C SER A 33 26.64 1.96 -8.88
N TYR A 34 27.38 1.61 -9.92
CA TYR A 34 28.75 1.09 -9.80
C TYR A 34 29.69 1.92 -10.68
N GLY A 35 30.57 2.70 -10.07
CA GLY A 35 31.38 3.68 -10.79
C GLY A 35 30.51 4.78 -11.41
N SER A 36 30.66 5.02 -12.72
CA SER A 36 29.84 5.96 -13.49
C SER A 36 28.57 5.34 -14.09
N GLN A 37 28.34 4.03 -13.90
CA GLN A 37 27.19 3.33 -14.48
C GLN A 37 26.03 3.27 -13.48
N GLN A 38 24.83 3.62 -13.95
CA GLN A 38 23.58 3.43 -13.23
C GLN A 38 22.92 2.14 -13.68
N HIS A 39 22.46 1.33 -12.73
CA HIS A 39 21.66 0.14 -12.97
C HIS A 39 20.20 0.48 -12.76
N ILE A 40 19.45 0.52 -13.85
CA ILE A 40 18.02 0.85 -13.87
C ILE A 40 17.27 -0.39 -14.32
N LEU A 41 16.27 -0.80 -13.55
CA LEU A 41 15.32 -1.83 -13.93
C LEU A 41 14.19 -1.17 -14.71
N HIS A 42 14.11 -1.47 -16.00
CA HIS A 42 13.03 -1.01 -16.86
C HIS A 42 11.84 -1.96 -16.78
N PRO A 43 10.61 -1.47 -17.00
CA PRO A 43 9.44 -2.34 -17.07
C PRO A 43 9.65 -3.50 -18.06
N GLU A 44 10.23 -3.23 -19.21
CA GLU A 44 10.48 -4.19 -20.30
C GLU A 44 11.38 -5.37 -19.87
N ASP A 45 12.25 -5.17 -18.87
CA ASP A 45 13.09 -6.23 -18.32
C ASP A 45 12.28 -7.33 -17.63
N LEU A 46 11.05 -7.01 -17.20
CA LEU A 46 10.14 -7.98 -16.59
C LEU A 46 9.32 -8.77 -17.62
N LEU A 47 9.27 -8.34 -18.89
CA LEU A 47 8.48 -9.00 -19.94
C LEU A 47 8.76 -10.51 -20.06
N PRO A 48 10.01 -11.00 -19.98
CA PRO A 48 10.27 -12.43 -20.10
C PRO A 48 9.62 -13.26 -18.98
N PHE A 49 9.43 -12.66 -17.81
CA PHE A 49 8.89 -13.29 -16.60
C PHE A 49 7.35 -13.26 -16.56
N LEU A 50 6.70 -12.43 -17.40
CA LEU A 50 5.25 -12.40 -17.55
C LEU A 50 4.65 -13.66 -18.20
N ARG A 51 5.44 -14.69 -18.47
CA ARG A 51 4.95 -15.99 -18.96
C ARG A 51 4.47 -16.92 -17.84
N LYS A 52 4.60 -16.50 -16.58
CA LYS A 52 4.09 -17.20 -15.39
C LYS A 52 3.24 -16.27 -14.54
N PRO A 53 2.27 -16.79 -13.75
CA PRO A 53 1.49 -15.95 -12.86
C PRO A 53 2.40 -15.11 -11.97
N MET A 54 2.14 -13.81 -11.85
CA MET A 54 3.02 -12.90 -11.11
C MET A 54 2.23 -11.93 -10.24
N LEU A 55 2.59 -11.87 -8.95
CA LEU A 55 2.20 -10.81 -8.03
C LEU A 55 3.38 -9.85 -7.92
N LEU A 56 3.22 -8.65 -8.45
CA LEU A 56 4.23 -7.59 -8.44
C LEU A 56 3.83 -6.55 -7.40
N ILE A 57 4.73 -6.22 -6.48
CA ILE A 57 4.54 -5.14 -5.53
C ILE A 57 5.62 -4.10 -5.82
N ILE A 58 5.22 -2.85 -6.07
CA ILE A 58 6.16 -1.75 -6.27
C ILE A 58 5.89 -0.67 -5.24
N ASP A 59 6.93 -0.28 -4.53
CA ASP A 59 6.92 0.80 -3.55
C ASP A 59 7.99 1.82 -3.95
N SER A 60 7.62 2.68 -4.91
CA SER A 60 8.52 3.67 -5.51
C SER A 60 7.75 4.80 -6.19
N ASP A 61 8.36 5.99 -6.25
CA ASP A 61 7.77 7.14 -6.94
C ASP A 61 7.71 6.95 -8.46
N LYS A 62 8.49 6.00 -9.00
CA LYS A 62 8.55 5.67 -10.43
C LYS A 62 7.63 4.52 -10.84
N GLN A 63 6.78 4.03 -9.92
CA GLN A 63 5.91 2.88 -10.17
C GLN A 63 4.95 3.05 -11.35
N ASN A 64 4.57 4.29 -11.69
CA ASN A 64 3.69 4.58 -12.83
C ASN A 64 4.26 4.07 -14.17
N SER A 65 5.59 3.94 -14.29
CA SER A 65 6.23 3.36 -15.48
C SER A 65 5.90 1.86 -15.67
N PHE A 66 5.53 1.15 -14.60
CA PHE A 66 5.24 -0.28 -14.62
C PHE A 66 3.75 -0.59 -14.87
N ILE A 67 2.87 0.42 -14.89
CA ILE A 67 1.44 0.22 -15.17
C ILE A 67 1.26 -0.46 -16.54
N GLN A 68 2.08 -0.13 -17.54
CA GLN A 68 1.96 -0.70 -18.89
C GLN A 68 2.31 -2.20 -18.96
N LEU A 69 3.10 -2.75 -18.04
CA LEU A 69 3.41 -4.18 -18.04
C LEU A 69 2.18 -5.06 -17.88
N SER A 70 1.17 -4.51 -17.24
CA SER A 70 -0.08 -5.18 -16.97
C SER A 70 -1.03 -5.25 -18.17
N GLN A 71 -0.69 -4.59 -19.28
CA GLN A 71 -1.33 -4.85 -20.56
C GLN A 71 -1.10 -6.33 -20.91
N LYS A 72 -2.13 -7.02 -21.40
CA LYS A 72 -2.11 -8.48 -21.60
C LYS A 72 -1.10 -8.90 -22.68
N HIS A 73 0.17 -9.02 -22.31
CA HIS A 73 1.24 -9.53 -23.18
C HIS A 73 1.14 -11.05 -23.33
N PHE A 74 0.74 -11.74 -22.25
CA PHE A 74 0.54 -13.18 -22.19
C PHE A 74 -0.78 -13.44 -21.47
N ASP A 75 -1.54 -14.47 -21.88
CA ASP A 75 -2.84 -14.82 -21.27
C ASP A 75 -2.64 -15.55 -19.92
N VAL A 76 -1.94 -14.87 -19.01
CA VAL A 76 -1.49 -15.39 -17.72
C VAL A 76 -1.88 -14.38 -16.62
N PRO A 77 -2.27 -14.84 -15.41
CA PRO A 77 -2.67 -13.94 -14.32
C PRO A 77 -1.53 -13.03 -13.83
N HIS A 78 -1.73 -11.72 -13.90
CA HIS A 78 -0.81 -10.73 -13.33
C HIS A 78 -1.57 -9.74 -12.43
N LEU A 79 -1.07 -9.54 -11.22
CA LEU A 79 -1.56 -8.54 -10.30
C LEU A 79 -0.40 -7.66 -9.85
N SER A 80 -0.53 -6.35 -10.06
CA SER A 80 0.39 -5.35 -9.56
C SER A 80 -0.26 -4.60 -8.39
N LEU A 81 0.46 -4.45 -7.29
CA LEU A 81 0.10 -3.64 -6.13
C LEU A 81 1.12 -2.51 -6.02
N PHE A 82 0.64 -1.28 -6.04
CA PHE A 82 1.43 -0.06 -6.07
C PHE A 82 1.28 0.65 -4.72
N GLY A 83 2.40 1.01 -4.10
CA GLY A 83 2.42 1.76 -2.85
C GLY A 83 1.86 3.18 -3.02
N PRO A 84 1.71 3.94 -1.92
CA PRO A 84 1.29 5.34 -1.99
C PRO A 84 2.37 6.21 -2.65
N ILE A 85 2.00 7.08 -3.58
CA ILE A 85 2.89 8.06 -4.24
C ILE A 85 2.83 9.38 -3.47
N GLY A 86 3.86 10.22 -3.59
CA GLY A 86 3.68 11.64 -3.26
C GLY A 86 3.59 11.93 -1.76
N ALA A 87 3.96 10.97 -0.92
CA ALA A 87 4.19 11.14 0.51
C ALA A 87 5.05 12.36 0.85
N TRP A 88 5.96 12.73 -0.05
CA TRP A 88 6.79 13.94 0.03
C TRP A 88 6.03 15.25 -0.22
N LYS A 89 4.88 15.25 -0.92
CA LYS A 89 4.05 16.45 -1.15
C LYS A 89 3.36 16.94 0.12
N LEU A 90 3.20 16.07 1.12
CA LEU A 90 2.71 16.46 2.45
C LEU A 90 3.69 17.40 3.19
N ASN A 91 4.96 17.46 2.79
CA ASN A 91 5.91 18.47 3.29
C ASN A 91 5.52 19.90 2.88
N THR A 92 4.74 20.05 1.81
CA THR A 92 4.42 21.36 1.22
C THR A 92 2.97 21.81 1.46
N CYS A 93 2.13 20.96 2.08
CA CYS A 93 0.75 21.31 2.41
C CYS A 93 0.67 22.06 3.75
N PRO A 94 -0.10 23.16 3.86
CA PRO A 94 -0.35 23.80 5.14
C PRO A 94 -1.19 22.85 6.02
N LEU A 95 -0.57 22.30 7.07
CA LEU A 95 -1.21 21.34 7.96
C LEU A 95 -2.07 22.08 9.00
N PRO A 96 -3.27 21.60 9.35
CA PRO A 96 -4.04 22.13 10.46
C PRO A 96 -3.23 22.00 11.77
N HIS A 97 -3.26 23.03 12.62
CA HIS A 97 -2.48 23.09 13.87
C HIS A 97 -2.74 21.90 14.82
N ASP A 98 -3.90 21.23 14.72
CA ASP A 98 -4.31 20.08 15.52
C ASP A 98 -4.44 18.75 14.73
N SER A 99 -3.81 18.66 13.56
CA SER A 99 -3.82 17.41 12.77
C SER A 99 -2.72 16.41 13.20
N ILE A 100 -2.90 15.12 12.86
CA ILE A 100 -1.90 14.08 13.12
C ILE A 100 -0.58 14.50 12.49
N PHE A 101 -0.64 15.09 11.30
CA PHE A 101 0.49 15.58 10.54
C PHE A 101 1.29 16.65 11.28
N THR A 102 0.68 17.49 12.12
CA THR A 102 1.40 18.54 12.87
C THR A 102 2.03 17.98 14.15
N LYS A 103 1.32 17.13 14.90
CA LYS A 103 1.86 16.53 16.15
C LYS A 103 2.90 15.46 15.87
N THR A 104 2.73 14.74 14.77
CA THR A 104 3.65 13.69 14.34
C THR A 104 4.55 14.13 13.20
N GLN A 105 4.58 15.41 12.78
CA GLN A 105 5.25 15.86 11.55
C GLN A 105 6.65 15.26 11.34
N GLY A 106 7.49 15.24 12.38
CA GLY A 106 8.80 14.57 12.32
C GLY A 106 8.72 13.04 12.15
N LYS A 107 7.77 12.37 12.80
CA LYS A 107 7.54 10.91 12.72
C LYS A 107 6.75 10.50 11.47
N TYR A 108 5.66 11.18 11.09
CA TYR A 108 4.84 10.91 9.90
C TYR A 108 5.59 11.20 8.60
N LEU A 109 6.28 12.34 8.52
CA LEU A 109 7.16 12.60 7.38
C LEU A 109 8.28 11.56 7.33
N GLN A 110 8.82 11.09 8.45
CA GLN A 110 9.74 9.95 8.41
C GLN A 110 9.06 8.62 8.06
N VAL A 111 7.84 8.34 8.51
CA VAL A 111 7.07 7.13 8.18
C VAL A 111 6.81 7.02 6.67
N PHE A 112 6.64 8.16 6.00
CA PHE A 112 6.36 8.25 4.57
C PHE A 112 7.59 8.61 3.71
N SER A 113 8.61 9.29 4.26
CA SER A 113 9.83 9.70 3.55
C SER A 113 11.04 8.78 3.83
N ASN A 114 11.08 8.08 4.98
CA ASN A 114 12.11 7.09 5.27
C ASN A 114 11.73 5.76 4.60
N LYS A 115 12.11 5.61 3.34
CA LYS A 115 11.82 4.40 2.54
C LYS A 115 12.61 3.15 2.98
N LYS A 116 13.56 3.24 3.93
CA LYS A 116 14.11 2.06 4.63
C LYS A 116 13.10 1.47 5.62
N ASP A 117 12.17 2.29 6.10
CA ASP A 117 11.06 1.95 7.00
C ASP A 117 9.71 2.31 6.36
N SER A 118 9.53 1.94 5.08
CA SER A 118 8.29 2.25 4.36
C SER A 118 7.07 1.75 5.12
N ILE A 119 6.16 2.67 5.45
CA ILE A 119 4.89 2.35 6.11
C ILE A 119 4.04 1.38 5.30
N PHE A 120 4.13 1.45 3.97
CA PHE A 120 3.45 0.52 3.08
C PHE A 120 3.99 -0.91 3.27
N ASN A 121 5.32 -1.08 3.28
CA ASN A 121 5.94 -2.37 3.60
C ASN A 121 5.54 -2.85 5.01
N LEU A 122 5.51 -1.94 5.99
CA LEU A 122 5.09 -2.28 7.35
C LEU A 122 3.64 -2.75 7.38
N PHE A 123 2.71 -2.10 6.66
CA PHE A 123 1.32 -2.58 6.57
C PHE A 123 1.23 -4.00 5.97
N LEU A 124 2.03 -4.28 4.94
CA LEU A 124 2.09 -5.59 4.29
C LEU A 124 2.71 -6.68 5.18
N ASN A 125 3.53 -6.33 6.18
CA ASN A 125 4.19 -7.27 7.08
C ASN A 125 3.51 -7.39 8.46
N ASP A 126 3.17 -6.26 9.08
CA ASP A 126 2.51 -6.10 10.36
C ASP A 126 1.55 -4.90 10.34
N SER A 127 0.30 -5.17 10.01
CA SER A 127 -0.73 -4.13 9.85
C SER A 127 -1.12 -3.44 11.16
N LEU A 128 -1.05 -4.16 12.29
CA LEU A 128 -1.29 -3.53 13.60
C LEU A 128 -0.13 -2.60 13.94
N GLY A 129 1.11 -3.10 13.80
CA GLY A 129 2.31 -2.29 14.00
C GLY A 129 2.33 -1.05 13.13
N ALA A 130 1.93 -1.18 11.85
CA ALA A 130 1.78 -0.04 10.94
C ALA A 130 0.74 0.97 11.44
N PHE A 131 -0.44 0.51 11.82
CA PHE A 131 -1.51 1.37 12.34
C PHE A 131 -1.05 2.13 13.60
N CYS A 132 -0.45 1.42 14.56
CA CYS A 132 0.11 2.01 15.78
C CYS A 132 1.22 3.01 15.47
N ARG A 133 2.16 2.65 14.59
CA ARG A 133 3.29 3.50 14.20
C ARG A 133 2.85 4.79 13.50
N MET A 134 1.80 4.70 12.68
CA MET A 134 1.23 5.84 11.97
C MET A 134 0.48 6.78 12.92
N THR A 135 -0.17 6.23 13.95
CA THR A 135 -0.98 6.97 14.93
C THR A 135 -0.23 7.37 16.21
N ASP A 136 1.09 7.14 16.24
CA ASP A 136 2.01 7.42 17.34
C ASP A 136 1.74 6.64 18.65
N VAL A 137 1.21 5.43 18.52
CA VAL A 137 1.03 4.50 19.64
C VAL A 137 2.30 3.68 19.83
N ASP A 138 3.15 4.10 20.77
CA ASP A 138 4.43 3.46 21.06
C ASP A 138 4.33 2.31 22.10
N GLN A 139 3.30 2.32 22.97
CA GLN A 139 3.09 1.30 24.01
C GLN A 139 1.62 0.91 24.11
N MET A 140 1.37 -0.39 24.28
CA MET A 140 0.05 -0.97 24.49
C MET A 140 0.10 -2.01 25.62
N THR A 141 -0.98 -2.11 26.39
CA THR A 141 -1.14 -3.23 27.33
C THR A 141 -1.34 -4.54 26.54
N PRO A 142 -1.07 -5.70 27.16
CA PRO A 142 -1.34 -7.00 26.53
C PRO A 142 -2.81 -7.16 26.11
N ASP A 143 -3.75 -6.72 26.95
CA ASP A 143 -5.19 -6.81 26.72
C ASP A 143 -5.62 -5.99 25.50
N THR A 144 -5.17 -4.73 25.40
CA THR A 144 -5.46 -3.86 24.25
C THR A 144 -4.88 -4.42 22.96
N LYS A 145 -3.68 -5.01 23.01
CA LYS A 145 -3.05 -5.64 21.85
C LYS A 145 -3.82 -6.87 21.39
N GLU A 146 -4.30 -7.70 22.31
CA GLU A 146 -5.13 -8.87 22.00
C GLU A 146 -6.47 -8.44 21.38
N GLU A 147 -7.12 -7.43 21.94
CA GLU A 147 -8.36 -6.86 21.40
C GLU A 147 -8.18 -6.34 19.96
N CYS A 148 -7.13 -5.54 19.71
CA CYS A 148 -6.82 -5.07 18.36
C CYS A 148 -6.51 -6.21 17.38
N SER A 149 -5.81 -7.25 17.86
CA SER A 149 -5.50 -8.43 17.04
C SER A 149 -6.76 -9.20 16.66
N ASN A 150 -7.72 -9.31 17.59
CA ASN A 150 -9.02 -9.93 17.34
C ASN A 150 -9.85 -9.11 16.33
N LEU A 151 -9.86 -7.78 16.45
CA LEU A 151 -10.50 -6.90 15.47
C LEU A 151 -9.89 -7.06 14.07
N LEU A 152 -8.56 -7.10 13.95
CA LEU A 152 -7.90 -7.34 12.66
C LEU A 152 -8.20 -8.71 12.07
N LYS A 153 -8.28 -9.75 12.90
CA LYS A 153 -8.69 -11.09 12.46
C LYS A 153 -10.10 -11.05 11.86
N ILE A 154 -11.05 -10.43 12.57
CA ILE A 154 -12.43 -10.26 12.09
C ILE A 154 -12.44 -9.44 10.80
N PHE A 155 -11.67 -8.36 10.72
CA PHE A 155 -11.53 -7.55 9.51
C PHE A 155 -11.10 -8.40 8.32
N TYR A 156 -10.05 -9.21 8.45
CA TYR A 156 -9.55 -10.04 7.35
C TYR A 156 -10.51 -11.15 6.94
N GLU A 157 -11.24 -11.74 7.88
CA GLU A 157 -12.28 -12.73 7.59
C GLU A 157 -13.43 -12.10 6.79
N LYS A 158 -13.91 -10.93 7.22
CA LYS A 158 -14.99 -10.19 6.53
C LYS A 158 -14.57 -9.73 5.15
N LEU A 159 -13.41 -9.08 5.05
CA LEU A 159 -12.87 -8.60 3.79
C LEU A 159 -12.64 -9.76 2.80
N SER A 160 -12.09 -10.88 3.28
CA SER A 160 -11.92 -12.06 2.43
C SER A 160 -13.26 -12.56 1.87
N ASN A 161 -14.32 -12.55 2.66
CA ASN A 161 -15.65 -12.95 2.20
C ASN A 161 -16.21 -11.99 1.14
N GLU A 162 -15.97 -10.68 1.28
CA GLU A 162 -16.38 -9.70 0.27
C GLU A 162 -15.68 -9.93 -1.08
N PHE A 163 -14.38 -10.25 -1.07
CA PHE A 163 -13.67 -10.61 -2.30
C PHE A 163 -14.27 -11.84 -3.00
N PHE A 164 -14.74 -12.84 -2.26
CA PHE A 164 -15.32 -14.05 -2.85
C PHE A 164 -16.79 -13.88 -3.28
N THR A 165 -17.48 -12.87 -2.76
CA THR A 165 -18.90 -12.63 -3.05
C THR A 165 -19.14 -11.48 -4.03
N CYS A 166 -18.17 -10.57 -4.19
CA CYS A 166 -18.29 -9.44 -5.10
C CYS A 166 -18.08 -9.87 -6.57
N PRO A 167 -19.11 -9.78 -7.44
CA PRO A 167 -19.02 -10.25 -8.82
C PRO A 167 -18.14 -9.36 -9.71
N LYS A 168 -17.83 -8.14 -9.26
CA LYS A 168 -16.98 -7.18 -9.99
C LYS A 168 -15.49 -7.44 -9.81
N VAL A 169 -15.10 -8.31 -8.87
CA VAL A 169 -13.69 -8.65 -8.64
C VAL A 169 -13.14 -9.37 -9.88
N PRO A 170 -12.08 -8.85 -10.53
CA PRO A 170 -11.49 -9.50 -11.70
C PRO A 170 -11.05 -10.93 -11.40
N GLN A 171 -11.27 -11.85 -12.35
CA GLN A 171 -10.89 -13.26 -12.21
C GLN A 171 -9.40 -13.43 -11.84
N THR A 172 -8.52 -12.61 -12.39
CA THR A 172 -7.09 -12.58 -12.03
C THR A 172 -6.87 -12.37 -10.54
N ILE A 173 -7.60 -11.45 -9.90
CA ILE A 173 -7.50 -11.21 -8.46
C ILE A 173 -8.07 -12.39 -7.69
N GLN A 174 -9.19 -12.99 -8.14
CA GLN A 174 -9.75 -14.18 -7.50
C GLN A 174 -8.76 -15.37 -7.50
N LEU A 175 -7.98 -15.54 -8.58
CA LEU A 175 -6.94 -16.58 -8.67
C LEU A 175 -5.82 -16.36 -7.63
N PHE A 176 -5.37 -15.12 -7.42
CA PHE A 176 -4.42 -14.83 -6.34
C PHE A 176 -5.05 -14.97 -4.97
N MET A 177 -6.30 -14.55 -4.79
CA MET A 177 -7.03 -14.74 -3.53
C MET A 177 -7.22 -16.22 -3.18
N ALA A 178 -7.18 -17.15 -4.14
CA ALA A 178 -7.24 -18.58 -3.84
C ALA A 178 -5.99 -19.08 -3.08
N ASP A 179 -4.83 -18.45 -3.28
CA ASP A 179 -3.59 -18.78 -2.55
C ASP A 179 -3.56 -18.08 -1.16
N PRO A 180 -3.32 -18.81 -0.05
CA PRO A 180 -3.34 -18.21 1.29
C PRO A 180 -2.33 -17.09 1.51
N PHE A 181 -1.14 -17.18 0.90
CA PHE A 181 -0.07 -16.21 1.09
C PHE A 181 -0.36 -14.93 0.29
N ALA A 182 -0.71 -15.05 -1.00
CA ALA A 182 -1.14 -13.92 -1.81
C ALA A 182 -2.41 -13.25 -1.23
N ARG A 183 -3.37 -14.05 -0.75
CA ARG A 183 -4.58 -13.55 -0.07
C ARG A 183 -4.22 -12.63 1.08
N MET A 184 -3.33 -13.06 1.98
CA MET A 184 -2.93 -12.22 3.11
C MET A 184 -2.29 -10.92 2.67
N LEU A 185 -1.44 -10.94 1.63
CA LEU A 185 -0.83 -9.71 1.09
C LEU A 185 -1.89 -8.75 0.50
N ILE A 186 -2.86 -9.27 -0.26
CA ILE A 186 -3.94 -8.47 -0.85
C ILE A 186 -4.83 -7.87 0.24
N LEU A 187 -5.18 -8.65 1.27
CA LEU A 187 -6.00 -8.16 2.37
C LEU A 187 -5.29 -7.07 3.18
N ARG A 188 -3.98 -7.22 3.43
CA ARG A 188 -3.15 -6.20 4.09
C ARG A 188 -2.99 -4.94 3.23
N PHE A 189 -2.87 -5.11 1.91
CA PHE A 189 -2.86 -4.00 0.96
C PHE A 189 -4.16 -3.18 1.02
N VAL A 190 -5.32 -3.85 1.05
CA VAL A 190 -6.62 -3.17 1.18
C VAL A 190 -6.75 -2.50 2.54
N PHE A 191 -6.33 -3.15 3.62
CA PHE A 191 -6.31 -2.54 4.95
C PHE A 191 -5.49 -1.26 4.97
N CYS A 192 -4.29 -1.27 4.38
CA CYS A 192 -3.46 -0.07 4.21
C CYS A 192 -4.23 1.05 3.51
N ARG A 193 -4.85 0.76 2.35
CA ARG A 193 -5.62 1.77 1.60
C ARG A 193 -6.79 2.32 2.42
N LEU A 194 -7.56 1.47 3.10
CA LEU A 194 -8.70 1.90 3.92
C LEU A 194 -8.29 2.79 5.09
N VAL A 195 -7.20 2.43 5.76
CA VAL A 195 -6.64 3.22 6.86
C VAL A 195 -6.20 4.58 6.35
N LEU A 196 -5.49 4.63 5.23
CA LEU A 196 -5.05 5.90 4.62
C LEU A 196 -6.23 6.75 4.16
N LEU A 197 -7.22 6.13 3.49
CA LEU A 197 -8.46 6.77 3.05
C LEU A 197 -9.23 7.43 4.19
N SER A 198 -9.18 6.83 5.39
CA SER A 198 -9.91 7.32 6.56
C SER A 198 -9.17 8.44 7.32
N LEU A 199 -7.97 8.87 6.90
CA LEU A 199 -7.22 9.90 7.62
C LEU A 199 -7.83 11.29 7.43
N LYS A 200 -7.94 12.09 8.50
CA LYS A 200 -8.32 13.51 8.41
C LYS A 200 -7.21 14.34 7.77
N LEU A 201 -7.42 14.76 6.53
CA LEU A 201 -6.44 15.54 5.77
C LEU A 201 -6.59 17.06 5.97
N PRO A 202 -5.55 17.84 5.66
CA PRO A 202 -5.67 19.28 5.42
C PRO A 202 -6.63 19.60 4.27
N GLY A 203 -7.47 20.63 4.44
CA GLY A 203 -8.60 20.97 3.55
C GLY A 203 -8.29 21.45 2.13
N ASP A 204 -7.05 21.39 1.66
CA ASP A 204 -6.61 21.88 0.33
C ASP A 204 -5.87 20.79 -0.50
N SER A 205 -6.12 19.51 -0.23
CA SER A 205 -5.42 18.43 -0.94
C SER A 205 -6.15 17.98 -2.22
N ASP A 206 -6.06 18.77 -3.29
CA ASP A 206 -6.58 18.48 -4.64
C ASP A 206 -6.06 17.17 -5.30
N ASN A 207 -5.27 16.35 -4.60
CA ASN A 207 -4.68 15.12 -5.13
C ASN A 207 -4.50 14.03 -4.05
N PHE A 208 -5.53 13.81 -3.23
CA PHE A 208 -5.48 12.76 -2.19
C PHE A 208 -5.28 11.34 -2.77
N ASP A 209 -5.82 11.06 -3.96
CA ASP A 209 -5.68 9.75 -4.63
C ASP A 209 -4.22 9.31 -4.81
N VAL A 210 -3.30 10.28 -4.92
CA VAL A 210 -1.87 10.02 -5.06
C VAL A 210 -1.30 9.34 -3.81
N LEU A 211 -1.86 9.63 -2.62
CA LEU A 211 -1.46 9.08 -1.33
C LEU A 211 -2.06 7.68 -1.05
N LEU A 212 -2.87 7.14 -1.96
CA LEU A 212 -3.52 5.85 -1.76
C LEU A 212 -2.80 4.75 -2.56
N PRO A 213 -2.55 3.57 -1.95
CA PRO A 213 -2.06 2.41 -2.68
C PRO A 213 -3.04 2.02 -3.79
N THR A 214 -2.55 1.73 -5.00
CA THR A 214 -3.40 1.37 -6.16
C THR A 214 -3.05 -0.03 -6.69
N SER A 215 -3.92 -0.63 -7.49
CA SER A 215 -3.68 -1.97 -8.03
C SER A 215 -3.96 -2.03 -9.53
N ASN A 216 -3.34 -3.00 -10.20
CA ASN A 216 -3.69 -3.33 -11.57
C ASN A 216 -3.71 -4.86 -11.81
N PRO A 217 -4.82 -5.46 -12.25
CA PRO A 217 -6.12 -4.83 -12.49
C PRO A 217 -6.68 -4.19 -11.22
N GLN A 218 -7.51 -3.16 -11.39
CA GLN A 218 -8.04 -2.39 -10.27
C GLN A 218 -8.91 -3.28 -9.38
N ILE A 219 -8.74 -3.15 -8.07
CA ILE A 219 -9.67 -3.70 -7.09
C ILE A 219 -10.95 -2.85 -7.13
N PRO A 220 -12.15 -3.46 -7.17
CA PRO A 220 -13.41 -2.72 -7.25
C PRO A 220 -13.63 -1.79 -6.06
N SER A 221 -14.28 -0.64 -6.29
CA SER A 221 -14.53 0.35 -5.23
C SER A 221 -15.45 -0.20 -4.13
N GLU A 222 -16.32 -1.17 -4.46
CA GLU A 222 -17.21 -1.83 -3.49
C GLU A 222 -16.44 -2.50 -2.35
N ILE A 223 -15.22 -2.97 -2.60
CA ILE A 223 -14.34 -3.54 -1.57
C ILE A 223 -13.84 -2.44 -0.62
N TYR A 224 -13.63 -1.23 -1.11
CA TYR A 224 -13.20 -0.08 -0.31
C TYR A 224 -14.38 0.65 0.37
N GLU A 225 -15.60 0.47 -0.14
CA GLU A 225 -16.82 1.09 0.37
C GLU A 225 -17.53 0.24 1.46
N SER A 226 -16.97 -0.92 1.83
CA SER A 226 -17.56 -1.79 2.85
C SER A 226 -17.70 -1.10 4.20
N ALA A 227 -18.94 -0.83 4.60
CA ALA A 227 -19.28 -0.29 5.91
C ALA A 227 -18.79 -1.20 7.05
N THR A 228 -18.80 -2.53 6.86
CA THR A 228 -18.31 -3.47 7.88
C THR A 228 -16.81 -3.29 8.09
N CYS A 229 -16.03 -3.25 7.02
CA CYS A 229 -14.59 -3.07 7.10
C CYS A 229 -14.21 -1.68 7.64
N LYS A 230 -14.89 -0.62 7.18
CA LYS A 230 -14.71 0.76 7.69
C LYS A 230 -15.00 0.84 9.21
N ASN A 231 -16.09 0.23 9.67
CA ASN A 231 -16.44 0.23 11.09
C ASN A 231 -15.38 -0.48 11.95
N ILE A 232 -14.78 -1.56 11.47
CA ILE A 232 -13.71 -2.23 12.23
C ILE A 232 -12.45 -1.35 12.31
N VAL A 233 -12.12 -0.59 11.27
CA VAL A 233 -11.03 0.41 11.32
C VAL A 233 -11.35 1.50 12.35
N LYS A 234 -12.61 1.95 12.43
CA LYS A 234 -13.09 2.89 13.44
C LYS A 234 -13.00 2.30 14.85
N ASP A 235 -13.37 1.04 15.04
CA ASP A 235 -13.28 0.35 16.33
C ASP A 235 -11.82 0.20 16.78
N LEU A 236 -10.91 -0.15 15.86
CA LEU A 236 -9.46 -0.15 16.13
C LEU A 236 -8.99 1.24 16.61
N ALA A 237 -9.44 2.29 15.94
CA ALA A 237 -9.08 3.66 16.33
C ALA A 237 -9.62 4.05 17.71
N ASN A 238 -10.84 3.60 18.05
CA ASN A 238 -11.45 3.83 19.35
C ASN A 238 -10.73 3.08 20.48
N VAL A 239 -10.40 1.81 20.27
CA VAL A 239 -9.64 0.99 21.24
C VAL A 239 -8.28 1.64 21.54
N LEU A 240 -7.65 2.24 20.53
CA LEU A 240 -6.38 2.95 20.66
C LEU A 240 -6.52 4.43 21.06
N SER A 241 -7.74 4.90 21.33
CA SER A 241 -8.04 6.30 21.71
C SER A 241 -7.49 7.34 20.72
N ASN A 242 -7.50 7.01 19.43
CA ASN A 242 -6.89 7.81 18.37
C ASN A 242 -7.86 8.12 17.21
N SER A 243 -9.16 7.90 17.41
CA SER A 243 -10.23 8.18 16.45
C SER A 243 -10.33 9.64 16.04
N ASN A 244 -9.76 10.56 16.81
CA ASN A 244 -9.64 11.97 16.46
C ASN A 244 -8.83 12.20 15.16
N TRP A 245 -7.95 11.27 14.77
CA TRP A 245 -7.14 11.35 13.55
C TRP A 245 -7.85 10.93 12.27
N PHE A 246 -9.03 10.34 12.39
CA PHE A 246 -9.73 9.75 11.28
C PHE A 246 -11.05 10.46 11.01
N ASP A 247 -11.42 10.52 9.74
CA ASP A 247 -12.73 10.89 9.27
C ASP A 247 -13.39 9.63 8.72
N PHE A 248 -14.48 9.22 9.38
CA PHE A 248 -15.24 8.03 9.01
C PHE A 248 -16.60 8.40 8.42
N ASP A 249 -16.89 9.69 8.25
CA ASP A 249 -18.21 10.19 7.88
C ASP A 249 -18.40 10.33 6.35
N GLU A 250 -17.60 9.60 5.54
CA GLU A 250 -17.78 9.40 4.10
C GLU A 250 -18.11 7.95 3.71
#